data_AF-A0A6P6C5G2-F1
#
_entry.id   AF-A0A6P6C5G2-F1
#
_cell.length_a   1.000
_cell.length_b   1.000
_cell.length_c   1.000
_cell.angle_alpha   90.00
_cell.angle_beta   90.00
_cell.angle_gamma   90.00
#
_symmetry.space_group_name_H-M   'P 1'
#
loop_
_entity.id
_entity.type
_entity.pdbx_description
1 polymer ?
#
loop_
_entity_poly.entity_id
_entity_poly.type
_entity_poly.pdbx_seq_one_letter_code
_entity_poly.pdbx_strand_id
1 'polypeptide(L)'
;MPAMKALLGTLWLALACGSVHTTLSKSDAKKAASKTLLEKTQPSEKPVQDRGLVVTDPRPEDVVLEHRSYCSAKARERHFAGDILGYVTPWNSHGYDVAKVFGGKFTQISPVWLQLKRRGREMFEVTGLHDVDQGSPRAARPRARGVSVS
;
A
#
# COMPACT_ATOMS: atom_id res chain seq x y z
N MET A 1 -9.55 60.55 44.57
CA MET A 1 -10.08 59.29 44.02
C MET A 1 -9.40 58.88 42.68
N PRO A 2 -8.06 58.68 42.63
CA PRO A 2 -7.40 58.23 41.40
C PRO A 2 -7.38 56.70 41.21
N ALA A 3 -7.48 55.93 42.31
CA ALA A 3 -7.37 54.47 42.29
C ALA A 3 -8.52 53.76 41.53
N MET A 4 -9.72 54.36 41.52
CA MET A 4 -10.91 53.76 40.94
C MET A 4 -10.88 53.79 39.39
N LYS A 5 -10.23 54.78 38.79
CA LYS A 5 -10.05 54.87 37.33
C LYS A 5 -8.98 53.91 36.82
N ALA A 6 -7.91 53.71 37.59
CA ALA A 6 -6.86 52.75 37.26
C ALA A 6 -7.37 51.30 37.31
N LEU A 7 -8.19 50.96 38.32
CA LEU A 7 -8.82 49.64 38.41
C LEU A 7 -9.81 49.36 37.27
N LEU A 8 -10.53 50.39 36.81
CA LEU A 8 -11.46 50.25 35.70
C LEU A 8 -10.72 50.04 34.37
N GLY A 9 -9.60 50.75 34.17
CA GLY A 9 -8.76 50.58 32.97
C GLY A 9 -8.09 49.20 32.87
N THR A 10 -7.62 48.65 34.00
CA THR A 10 -7.06 47.29 34.01
C THR A 10 -8.12 46.20 33.82
N LEU A 11 -9.33 46.42 34.32
CA LEU A 11 -10.46 45.51 34.10
C LEU A 11 -10.90 45.46 32.62
N TRP A 12 -10.89 46.60 31.93
CA TRP A 12 -11.18 46.66 30.48
C TRP A 12 -10.13 45.97 29.62
N LEU A 13 -8.84 46.07 29.99
CA LEU A 13 -7.75 45.42 29.25
C LEU A 13 -7.75 43.89 29.44
N ALA A 14 -8.13 43.41 30.63
CA ALA A 14 -8.28 41.98 30.89
C ALA A 14 -9.49 41.37 30.16
N LEU A 15 -10.58 42.14 29.99
CA LEU A 15 -11.78 41.68 29.29
C LEU A 15 -11.58 41.59 27.77
N ALA A 16 -10.70 42.41 27.18
CA ALA A 16 -10.39 42.39 25.75
C ALA A 16 -9.46 41.23 25.31
N CYS A 17 -8.69 40.64 26.24
CA CYS A 17 -7.76 39.54 25.94
C CYS A 17 -8.37 38.14 26.14
N GLY A 18 -9.61 38.03 26.63
CA GLY A 18 -10.19 36.77 27.13
C GLY A 18 -10.91 35.87 26.11
N SER A 19 -10.94 36.21 24.82
CA SER A 19 -11.79 35.46 23.87
C SER A 19 -11.18 35.32 22.47
N VAL A 20 -9.89 34.93 22.40
CA VAL A 20 -9.43 34.16 21.25
C VAL A 20 -9.86 32.71 21.48
N HIS A 21 -11.13 32.46 21.18
CA HIS A 21 -11.63 31.11 21.04
C HIS A 21 -10.96 30.52 19.79
N THR A 22 -9.85 29.79 19.96
CA THR A 22 -9.38 28.84 18.94
C THR A 22 -10.39 27.69 18.91
N THR A 23 -11.56 27.94 18.34
CA THR A 23 -12.53 26.88 18.11
C THR A 23 -11.95 25.99 17.03
N LEU A 24 -11.54 24.79 17.41
CA LEU A 24 -11.27 23.71 16.48
C LEU A 24 -12.59 23.48 15.74
N SER A 25 -12.72 24.08 14.55
CA SER A 25 -13.93 23.95 13.73
C SER A 25 -14.22 22.47 13.59
N LYS A 26 -15.42 22.03 13.99
CA LYS A 26 -15.88 20.67 13.72
C LYS A 26 -15.81 20.51 12.20
N SER A 27 -14.85 19.74 11.73
CA SER A 27 -14.85 19.26 10.35
C SER A 27 -16.18 18.55 10.14
N ASP A 28 -17.05 19.14 9.32
CA ASP A 28 -18.34 18.58 8.95
C ASP A 28 -18.15 17.11 8.54
N ALA A 29 -18.63 16.18 9.36
CA ALA A 29 -18.62 14.75 9.02
C ALA A 29 -19.37 14.49 7.68
N LYS A 30 -20.28 15.40 7.30
CA LYS A 30 -20.95 15.41 5.99
C LYS A 30 -20.01 15.68 4.80
N LYS A 31 -18.94 16.45 4.99
CA LYS A 31 -17.93 16.71 3.94
C LYS A 31 -16.92 15.56 3.82
N ALA A 32 -16.70 14.81 4.89
CA ALA A 32 -15.85 13.61 4.88
C ALA A 32 -16.53 12.42 4.16
N ALA A 33 -17.86 12.30 4.24
CA ALA A 33 -18.61 11.22 3.59
C ALA A 33 -18.75 11.34 2.06
N SER A 34 -18.46 12.52 1.47
CA SER A 34 -18.68 12.79 0.04
C SER A 34 -17.46 12.59 -0.87
N LYS A 35 -16.36 12.02 -0.37
CA LYS A 35 -15.15 11.75 -1.18
C LYS A 35 -14.79 10.26 -1.26
N THR A 36 -15.78 9.37 -1.13
CA THR A 36 -15.59 7.97 -1.52
C THR A 36 -15.45 7.93 -3.03
N LEU A 37 -14.21 7.89 -3.50
CA LEU A 37 -13.90 7.73 -4.92
C LEU A 37 -14.42 6.37 -5.40
N LEU A 38 -14.98 6.37 -6.61
CA LEU A 38 -15.55 5.17 -7.22
C LEU A 38 -14.41 4.21 -7.58
N GLU A 39 -14.60 2.91 -7.37
CA GLU A 39 -13.61 1.88 -7.63
C GLU A 39 -14.22 0.75 -8.48
N LYS A 40 -13.52 0.32 -9.53
CA LYS A 40 -13.88 -0.88 -10.30
C LYS A 40 -13.25 -2.12 -9.69
N THR A 41 -14.09 -3.07 -9.30
CA THR A 41 -13.66 -4.37 -8.78
C THR A 41 -13.62 -5.48 -9.83
N GLN A 42 -14.28 -5.28 -10.97
CA GLN A 42 -14.34 -6.28 -12.03
C GLN A 42 -13.09 -6.26 -12.93
N PRO A 43 -12.61 -7.42 -13.39
CA PRO A 43 -11.53 -7.49 -14.36
C PRO A 43 -11.88 -6.77 -15.67
N SER A 44 -10.87 -6.22 -16.33
CA SER A 44 -11.00 -5.62 -17.65
C SER A 44 -10.80 -6.65 -18.76
N GLU A 45 -11.38 -6.40 -19.94
CA GLU A 45 -11.12 -7.18 -21.15
C GLU A 45 -9.72 -6.90 -21.72
N LYS A 46 -9.21 -5.67 -21.53
CA LYS A 46 -7.96 -5.20 -22.12
C LYS A 46 -6.96 -4.77 -21.05
N PRO A 47 -5.65 -4.93 -21.29
CA PRO A 47 -4.62 -4.46 -20.37
C PRO A 47 -4.52 -2.93 -20.41
N VAL A 48 -3.92 -2.32 -19.40
CA VAL A 48 -3.88 -0.84 -19.24
C VAL A 48 -3.18 -0.12 -20.38
N GLN A 49 -2.22 -0.78 -21.03
CA GLN A 49 -1.50 -0.31 -22.21
C GLN A 49 -2.43 -0.05 -23.40
N ASP A 50 -3.45 -0.90 -23.57
CA ASP A 50 -4.41 -0.83 -24.68
C ASP A 50 -5.61 0.09 -24.37
N ARG A 51 -5.64 0.69 -23.17
CA ARG A 51 -6.76 1.48 -22.63
C ARG A 51 -6.46 2.97 -22.52
N GLY A 52 -5.27 3.41 -22.92
CA GLY A 52 -4.85 4.80 -22.78
C GLY A 52 -4.65 5.26 -21.33
N LEU A 53 -4.40 4.32 -20.40
CA LEU A 53 -4.19 4.62 -18.97
C LEU A 53 -2.73 4.83 -18.59
N VAL A 54 -1.80 4.51 -19.50
CA VAL A 54 -0.37 4.76 -19.33
C VAL A 54 -0.08 6.16 -19.85
N VAL A 55 -0.19 7.15 -18.98
CA VAL A 55 -0.03 8.58 -19.27
C VAL A 55 1.02 9.21 -18.37
N THR A 56 1.59 10.34 -18.80
CA THR A 56 2.62 11.08 -18.03
C THR A 56 2.06 11.86 -16.85
N ASP A 57 0.78 12.23 -16.89
CA ASP A 57 0.09 13.00 -15.85
C ASP A 57 -1.21 12.30 -15.43
N PRO A 58 -1.14 11.27 -14.57
CA PRO A 58 -2.30 10.49 -14.15
C PRO A 58 -3.11 11.24 -13.08
N ARG A 59 -4.44 11.26 -13.23
CA ARG A 59 -5.33 11.80 -12.21
C ARG A 59 -5.50 10.81 -11.05
N PRO A 60 -5.45 11.23 -9.78
CA PRO A 60 -5.64 10.33 -8.64
C PRO A 60 -6.94 9.55 -8.68
N GLU A 61 -8.01 10.17 -9.19
CA GLU A 61 -9.33 9.56 -9.32
C GLU A 61 -9.32 8.37 -10.30
N ASP A 62 -8.55 8.46 -11.38
CA ASP A 62 -8.41 7.37 -12.36
C ASP A 62 -7.62 6.20 -11.77
N VAL A 63 -6.61 6.48 -10.96
CA VAL A 63 -5.84 5.43 -10.25
C VAL A 63 -6.75 4.69 -9.27
N VAL A 64 -7.50 5.41 -8.44
CA VAL A 64 -8.43 4.80 -7.49
C VAL A 64 -9.56 4.06 -8.21
N LEU A 65 -10.01 4.57 -9.35
CA LEU A 65 -11.03 3.92 -10.16
C LEU A 65 -10.55 2.60 -10.77
N GLU A 66 -9.31 2.53 -11.25
CA GLU A 66 -8.85 1.47 -12.14
C GLU A 66 -7.89 0.45 -11.51
N HIS A 67 -7.32 0.71 -10.33
CA HIS A 67 -6.20 -0.10 -9.81
C HIS A 67 -6.50 -1.59 -9.59
N ARG A 68 -7.76 -1.97 -9.33
CA ARG A 68 -8.16 -3.40 -9.21
C ARG A 68 -8.62 -4.02 -10.54
N SER A 69 -8.87 -3.22 -11.57
CA SER A 69 -9.44 -3.70 -12.85
C SER A 69 -8.35 -4.17 -13.83
N TYR A 70 -7.61 -5.20 -13.44
CA TYR A 70 -6.60 -5.85 -14.29
C TYR A 70 -7.23 -6.70 -15.40
N CYS A 71 -6.48 -7.00 -16.47
CA CYS A 71 -6.92 -7.90 -17.52
C CYS A 71 -6.73 -9.37 -17.10
N SER A 72 -7.81 -10.04 -16.69
CA SER A 72 -7.75 -11.44 -16.25
C SER A 72 -7.33 -12.40 -17.38
N ALA A 73 -7.84 -12.16 -18.61
CA ALA A 73 -7.50 -12.97 -19.78
C ALA A 73 -5.98 -12.99 -20.07
N LYS A 74 -5.30 -11.86 -19.87
CA LYS A 74 -3.84 -11.71 -20.07
C LYS A 74 -3.05 -11.74 -18.76
N ALA A 75 -3.61 -12.23 -17.66
CA ALA A 75 -2.96 -12.24 -16.35
C ALA A 75 -1.70 -13.12 -16.31
N ARG A 76 -1.59 -14.10 -17.21
CA ARG A 76 -0.43 -15.00 -17.32
C ARG A 76 0.50 -14.69 -18.50
N GLU A 77 0.13 -13.74 -19.34
CA GLU A 77 0.95 -13.33 -20.47
C GLU A 77 2.06 -12.38 -20.02
N ARG A 78 3.29 -12.66 -20.44
CA ARG A 78 4.44 -11.81 -20.15
C ARG A 78 4.64 -10.81 -21.30
N HIS A 79 4.59 -9.52 -21.00
CA HIS A 79 4.80 -8.42 -21.96
C HIS A 79 6.19 -7.79 -21.85
N PHE A 80 7.12 -8.48 -21.19
CA PHE A 80 8.51 -8.06 -21.00
C PHE A 80 9.43 -9.22 -21.33
N ALA A 81 10.49 -8.95 -22.10
CA ALA A 81 11.36 -9.99 -22.63
C ALA A 81 12.43 -10.45 -21.63
N GLY A 82 12.84 -9.57 -20.70
CA GLY A 82 13.88 -9.89 -19.73
C GLY A 82 13.41 -10.75 -18.55
N ASP A 83 14.35 -11.08 -17.68
CA ASP A 83 14.07 -11.77 -16.44
C ASP A 83 13.33 -10.88 -15.44
N ILE A 84 12.40 -11.47 -14.70
CA ILE A 84 11.56 -10.79 -13.72
C ILE A 84 11.60 -11.58 -12.42
N LEU A 85 12.23 -10.97 -11.41
CA LEU A 85 12.24 -11.43 -10.03
C LEU A 85 11.13 -10.73 -9.22
N GLY A 86 10.28 -11.51 -8.56
CA GLY A 86 9.30 -11.01 -7.61
C GLY A 86 9.65 -11.40 -6.17
N TYR A 87 9.67 -10.43 -5.26
CA TYR A 87 9.81 -10.71 -3.83
C TYR A 87 8.45 -10.89 -3.17
N VAL A 88 8.34 -11.86 -2.26
CA VAL A 88 7.14 -12.08 -1.47
C VAL A 88 7.51 -12.12 0.01
N THR A 89 6.72 -11.47 0.86
CA THR A 89 7.06 -11.26 2.27
C THR A 89 5.94 -11.77 3.19
N PRO A 90 6.24 -12.36 4.37
CA PRO A 90 5.20 -12.81 5.30
C PRO A 90 4.29 -11.69 5.80
N TRP A 91 4.85 -10.50 6.08
CA TRP A 91 4.11 -9.37 6.64
C TRP A 91 3.19 -8.68 5.64
N ASN A 92 3.26 -9.05 4.36
CA ASN A 92 2.31 -8.63 3.33
C ASN A 92 1.82 -9.85 2.57
N SER A 93 0.84 -10.54 3.18
CA SER A 93 0.29 -11.79 2.67
C SER A 93 -0.34 -11.67 1.28
N HIS A 94 -0.75 -10.46 0.87
CA HIS A 94 -1.29 -10.24 -0.47
C HIS A 94 -0.29 -10.58 -1.58
N GLY A 95 1.02 -10.51 -1.29
CA GLY A 95 2.07 -10.89 -2.24
C GLY A 95 1.96 -12.35 -2.70
N TYR A 96 1.50 -13.28 -1.85
CA TYR A 96 1.29 -14.67 -2.25
C TYR A 96 0.15 -14.82 -3.25
N ASP A 97 -0.92 -14.04 -3.09
CA ASP A 97 -2.06 -14.08 -4.01
C ASP A 97 -1.71 -13.46 -5.36
N VAL A 98 -0.96 -12.35 -5.35
CA VAL A 98 -0.37 -11.75 -6.55
C VAL A 98 0.51 -12.77 -7.30
N ALA A 99 1.39 -13.48 -6.59
CA ALA A 99 2.24 -14.51 -7.20
C ALA A 99 1.44 -15.67 -7.80
N LYS A 100 0.32 -16.08 -7.20
CA LYS A 100 -0.57 -17.11 -7.76
C LYS A 100 -1.29 -16.63 -9.02
N VAL A 101 -1.85 -15.42 -9.00
CA VAL A 101 -2.65 -14.86 -10.10
C VAL A 101 -1.76 -14.52 -11.30
N PHE A 102 -0.66 -13.80 -11.04
CA PHE A 102 0.21 -13.24 -12.08
C PHE A 102 1.50 -14.02 -12.28
N GLY A 103 1.62 -15.20 -11.69
CA GLY A 103 2.87 -15.98 -11.67
C GLY A 103 3.49 -16.25 -13.04
N GLY A 104 2.67 -16.35 -14.11
CA GLY A 104 3.18 -16.49 -15.49
C GLY A 104 3.94 -15.29 -16.04
N LYS A 105 3.87 -14.13 -15.36
CA LYS A 105 4.63 -12.93 -15.69
C LYS A 105 6.05 -12.96 -15.12
N PHE A 106 6.32 -13.77 -14.08
CA PHE A 106 7.62 -13.83 -13.41
C PHE A 106 8.50 -14.92 -14.02
N THR A 107 9.82 -14.74 -13.95
CA THR A 107 10.77 -15.85 -14.18
C THR A 107 11.20 -16.47 -12.86
N GLN A 108 11.26 -15.66 -11.79
CA GLN A 108 11.66 -16.08 -10.46
C GLN A 108 10.80 -15.42 -9.38
N ILE A 109 10.50 -16.16 -8.30
CA ILE A 109 9.89 -15.65 -7.08
C ILE A 109 10.80 -15.97 -5.89
N SER A 110 11.14 -14.97 -5.08
CA SER A 110 11.98 -15.12 -3.88
C SER A 110 11.19 -14.72 -2.62
N PRO A 111 10.75 -15.69 -1.79
CA PRO A 111 10.16 -15.40 -0.49
C PRO A 111 11.22 -14.92 0.52
N VAL A 112 10.91 -13.84 1.23
CA VAL A 112 11.84 -13.16 2.17
C VAL A 112 11.66 -13.71 3.57
N TRP A 113 12.17 -14.93 3.81
CA TRP A 113 12.01 -15.66 5.07
C TRP A 113 13.32 -16.08 5.71
N LEU A 114 14.28 -16.50 4.89
CA LEU A 114 15.47 -17.18 5.38
C LEU A 114 16.51 -16.18 5.86
N GLN A 115 17.19 -16.51 6.96
CA GLN A 115 18.38 -15.79 7.39
C GLN A 115 19.53 -16.76 7.61
N LEU A 116 20.74 -16.37 7.23
CA LEU A 116 21.96 -17.12 7.54
C LEU A 116 22.60 -16.51 8.80
N LYS A 117 22.64 -17.27 9.90
CA LYS A 117 23.23 -16.86 11.17
C LYS A 117 24.51 -17.62 11.44
N ARG A 118 25.59 -16.92 11.74
CA ARG A 118 26.83 -17.55 12.18
C ARG A 118 26.73 -17.89 13.67
N ARG A 119 27.01 -19.15 14.03
CA ARG A 119 26.99 -19.66 15.42
C ARG A 119 28.39 -19.92 15.99
N GLY A 120 29.41 -20.00 15.13
CA GLY A 120 30.79 -20.25 15.53
C GLY A 120 31.77 -20.11 14.36
N ARG A 121 33.03 -20.51 14.57
CA ARG A 121 33.99 -20.67 13.47
C ARG A 121 33.47 -21.74 12.53
N GLU A 122 33.30 -21.39 11.25
CA GLU A 122 32.81 -22.29 10.19
C GLU A 122 31.43 -22.94 10.48
N MET A 123 30.65 -22.35 11.39
CA MET A 123 29.34 -22.86 11.78
C MET A 123 28.27 -21.83 11.44
N PHE A 124 27.41 -22.18 10.49
CA PHE A 124 26.31 -21.36 10.02
C PHE A 124 24.99 -22.12 10.14
N GLU A 125 23.94 -21.41 10.51
CA GLU A 125 22.58 -21.94 10.67
C GLU A 125 21.65 -21.12 9.78
N VAL A 126 20.78 -21.80 9.02
CA VAL A 126 19.68 -21.14 8.31
C VAL A 126 18.48 -21.08 9.24
N THR A 127 18.01 -19.88 9.55
CA THR A 127 16.80 -19.64 10.36
C THR A 127 15.64 -19.12 9.50
N GLY A 128 14.45 -19.00 10.09
CA GLY A 128 13.25 -18.50 9.38
C GLY A 128 12.47 -19.57 8.60
N LEU A 129 12.81 -20.85 8.79
CA LEU A 129 12.14 -21.97 8.11
C LEU A 129 10.67 -22.15 8.54
N HIS A 130 10.26 -21.67 9.71
CA HIS A 130 8.87 -21.77 10.15
C HIS A 130 7.91 -20.95 9.28
N ASP A 131 8.38 -19.87 8.64
CA ASP A 131 7.57 -19.07 7.70
C ASP A 131 7.30 -19.80 6.38
N VAL A 132 8.14 -20.79 6.04
CA VAL A 132 7.95 -21.67 4.87
C VAL A 132 6.69 -22.53 5.04
N ASP A 133 6.41 -22.98 6.27
CA ASP A 133 5.28 -23.86 6.57
C ASP A 133 3.96 -23.09 6.73
N GLN A 134 4.01 -21.84 7.20
CA GLN A 134 2.82 -21.00 7.37
C GLN A 134 2.35 -20.34 6.07
N GLY A 135 3.26 -20.08 5.12
CA GLY A 135 2.99 -19.43 3.85
C GLY A 135 3.26 -20.33 2.64
N SER A 136 2.85 -21.61 2.71
CA SER A 136 3.18 -22.70 1.78
C SER A 136 3.64 -22.23 0.39
N PRO A 137 4.96 -22.12 0.13
CA PRO A 137 5.47 -21.78 -1.20
C PRO A 137 5.04 -22.83 -2.24
N ARG A 138 4.65 -24.04 -1.81
CA ARG A 138 4.00 -25.04 -2.66
C ARG A 138 2.62 -24.61 -3.15
N ALA A 139 1.83 -23.92 -2.34
CA ALA A 139 0.52 -23.39 -2.71
C ALA A 139 0.62 -22.05 -3.47
N ALA A 140 1.68 -21.27 -3.22
CA ALA A 140 1.99 -20.03 -3.94
C ALA A 140 2.81 -20.24 -5.22
N ARG A 141 3.28 -21.48 -5.49
CA ARG A 141 3.97 -21.83 -6.73
C ARG A 141 3.08 -21.44 -7.90
N PRO A 142 3.54 -20.52 -8.77
CA PRO A 142 2.87 -20.25 -10.02
C PRO A 142 2.61 -21.57 -10.76
N ARG A 143 1.38 -21.78 -11.23
CA ARG A 143 1.07 -22.89 -12.16
C ARG A 143 1.72 -22.70 -13.55
N ALA A 144 2.56 -21.68 -13.71
CA ALA A 144 3.28 -21.39 -14.93
C ALA A 144 4.54 -22.25 -15.03
N ARG A 145 4.70 -22.94 -16.16
CA ARG A 145 5.91 -23.71 -16.46
C ARG A 145 7.09 -22.74 -16.57
N GLY A 146 8.21 -23.06 -15.94
CA GLY A 146 9.45 -22.28 -16.05
C GLY A 146 9.64 -21.17 -15.01
N VAL A 147 8.78 -21.06 -13.99
CA VAL A 147 9.01 -20.13 -12.87
C VAL A 147 9.79 -20.84 -11.77
N SER A 148 10.95 -20.30 -11.40
CA SER A 148 11.73 -20.78 -10.25
C SER A 148 11.24 -20.13 -8.96
N VAL A 149 11.19 -20.90 -7.87
CA VAL A 149 11.03 -20.37 -6.52
C VAL A 149 12.34 -20.64 -5.80
N SER A 150 13.06 -19.59 -5.42
CA SER A 150 14.40 -19.65 -4.80
C SER A 150 14.33 -19.49 -3.29
#